data_AF-R9YZI6-F1
#
_entry.id   AF-R9YZI6-F1
#
_cell.length_a   1.000
_cell.length_b   1.000
_cell.length_c   1.000
_cell.angle_alpha   90.00
_cell.angle_beta   90.00
_cell.angle_gamma   90.00
#
_symmetry.space_group_name_H-M   'P 1'
#
loop_
_entity.id
_entity.type
_entity.pdbx_description
1 polymer ?
#
loop_
_entity_poly.entity_id
_entity_poly.type
_entity_poly.pdbx_seq_one_letter_code
_entity_poly.pdbx_strand_id
1 'polypeptide(L)'
;EDYEQLIQKLGKLEELVVEGYNLFHKKKFALTDITDANNNKDDSKVSSVTAKIGNFVSKVLNLNLPGYVQLTFSIRELITKYSGLKYLIEGYEEFNELMYGINFYYDLLRAKLNDMHLNGYCDIPNHLKINEKELEMLKKVVFGYRKPLENIKDDINKMEKFITTNEATVNNIKELIKKEYNIATTNNELKDPSESGSD
;
A
#
# COMPACT_ATOMS: atom_id res chain seq x y z
N GLU A 1 11.10 -26.11 11.16
CA GLU A 1 11.41 -25.76 9.76
C GLU A 1 12.84 -26.24 9.54
N ASP A 2 12.99 -27.21 8.65
CA ASP A 2 14.31 -27.68 8.21
C ASP A 2 14.93 -26.63 7.26
N TYR A 3 16.26 -26.56 7.22
CA TYR A 3 17.00 -25.60 6.41
C TYR A 3 16.61 -25.66 4.92
N GLU A 4 16.44 -26.87 4.38
CA GLU A 4 16.02 -27.06 2.99
C GLU A 4 14.59 -26.55 2.73
N GLN A 5 13.68 -26.74 3.69
CA GLN A 5 12.31 -26.22 3.59
C GLN A 5 12.29 -24.70 3.60
N LEU A 6 13.16 -24.07 4.40
CA LEU A 6 13.30 -22.61 4.45
C LEU A 6 13.81 -22.05 3.12
N ILE A 7 14.80 -22.69 2.49
CA ILE A 7 15.29 -22.29 1.16
C ILE A 7 14.20 -22.43 0.09
N GLN A 8 13.49 -23.55 0.05
CA GLN A 8 12.41 -23.73 -0.93
C GLN A 8 11.30 -22.69 -0.77
N LYS A 9 10.97 -22.34 0.48
CA LYS A 9 9.97 -21.30 0.78
C LYS A 9 10.47 -19.91 0.39
N LEU A 10 11.76 -19.63 0.62
CA LEU A 10 12.40 -18.38 0.19
C LEU A 10 12.43 -18.22 -1.32
N GLY A 11 12.76 -19.27 -2.07
CA GLY A 11 12.74 -19.23 -3.53
C GLY A 11 11.34 -18.91 -4.08
N LYS A 12 10.30 -19.56 -3.53
CA LYS A 12 8.91 -19.25 -3.91
C LYS A 12 8.49 -17.82 -3.56
N LEU A 13 8.99 -17.28 -2.45
CA LEU A 13 8.74 -15.89 -2.08
C LEU A 13 9.47 -14.92 -3.00
N GLU A 14 10.72 -15.19 -3.35
CA GLU A 14 11.49 -14.38 -4.29
C GLU A 14 10.78 -14.30 -5.66
N GLU A 15 10.31 -15.43 -6.18
CA GLU A 15 9.51 -15.49 -7.40
C GLU A 15 8.27 -14.57 -7.31
N LEU A 16 7.56 -14.60 -6.17
CA LEU A 16 6.41 -13.73 -5.95
C LEU A 16 6.77 -12.26 -5.80
N VAL A 17 7.89 -11.93 -5.15
CA VAL A 17 8.38 -10.54 -5.07
C VAL A 17 8.62 -10.00 -6.47
N VAL A 18 9.29 -10.77 -7.32
CA VAL A 18 9.61 -10.37 -8.69
C VAL A 18 8.37 -10.31 -9.58
N GLU A 19 7.54 -11.35 -9.57
CA GLU A 19 6.29 -11.38 -10.34
C GLU A 19 5.34 -10.25 -9.91
N GLY A 20 5.18 -10.08 -8.61
CA GLY A 20 4.36 -9.04 -8.01
C GLY A 20 4.89 -7.64 -8.29
N TYR A 21 6.20 -7.39 -8.29
CA TYR A 21 6.75 -6.11 -8.73
C TYR A 21 6.44 -5.81 -10.20
N ASN A 22 6.55 -6.82 -11.07
CA ASN A 22 6.28 -6.65 -12.50
C ASN A 22 4.81 -6.33 -12.79
N LEU A 23 3.87 -6.97 -12.08
CA LEU A 23 2.41 -6.74 -12.20
C LEU A 23 1.96 -5.46 -11.47
N PHE A 24 2.52 -5.29 -10.26
CA PHE A 24 2.34 -4.28 -9.20
C PHE A 24 2.81 -2.85 -9.46
N HIS A 25 4.02 -2.74 -9.99
CA HIS A 25 4.82 -1.54 -9.78
C HIS A 25 5.49 -1.09 -11.07
N LYS A 26 6.05 -2.03 -11.82
CA LYS A 26 6.72 -1.75 -13.10
C LYS A 26 5.73 -1.37 -14.20
N LYS A 27 4.66 -2.14 -14.36
CA LYS A 27 3.59 -1.88 -15.33
C LYS A 27 2.24 -1.99 -14.62
N LYS A 28 1.90 -0.95 -13.88
CA LYS A 28 0.63 -0.85 -13.17
C LYS A 28 -0.52 -1.03 -14.16
N PHE A 29 -1.48 -1.87 -13.78
CA PHE A 29 -2.76 -1.94 -14.47
C PHE A 29 -3.45 -0.57 -14.42
N ALA A 30 -4.04 -0.17 -15.54
CA ALA A 30 -4.87 1.02 -15.66
C ALA A 30 -6.26 0.64 -16.17
N LEU A 31 -7.22 1.58 -16.09
CA LEU A 31 -8.57 1.35 -16.61
C LEU A 31 -8.57 0.97 -18.10
N THR A 32 -7.65 1.51 -18.89
CA THR A 32 -7.48 1.19 -20.32
C THR A 32 -7.09 -0.28 -20.58
N ASP A 33 -6.57 -0.97 -19.56
CA ASP A 33 -6.28 -2.41 -19.59
C ASP A 33 -7.53 -3.27 -19.34
N ILE A 34 -8.69 -2.67 -19.03
CA ILE A 34 -9.97 -3.36 -18.82
C ILE A 34 -11.14 -2.74 -19.60
N THR A 35 -10.93 -1.62 -20.30
CA THR A 35 -11.93 -0.93 -21.13
C THR A 35 -11.59 -0.90 -22.62
N ASP A 36 -12.60 -0.73 -23.46
CA ASP A 36 -12.46 -0.47 -24.89
C ASP A 36 -12.18 1.02 -25.19
N ALA A 37 -12.08 1.38 -26.47
CA ALA A 37 -11.82 2.76 -26.90
C ALA A 37 -12.95 3.76 -26.52
N ASN A 38 -14.15 3.25 -26.20
CA ASN A 38 -15.31 4.03 -25.78
C ASN A 38 -15.51 4.05 -24.26
N ASN A 39 -14.52 3.56 -23.49
CA ASN A 39 -14.56 3.40 -22.04
C ASN A 39 -15.63 2.41 -21.52
N ASN A 40 -16.11 1.53 -22.39
CA ASN A 40 -16.97 0.42 -21.98
C ASN A 40 -16.12 -0.78 -21.54
N LYS A 41 -16.72 -1.69 -20.77
CA LYS A 41 -16.07 -2.95 -20.37
C LYS A 41 -15.66 -3.76 -21.60
N ASP A 42 -14.39 -4.17 -21.65
CA ASP A 42 -13.88 -5.12 -22.65
C ASP A 42 -13.67 -6.49 -21.99
N ASP A 43 -14.56 -7.45 -22.29
CA ASP A 43 -14.55 -8.78 -21.67
C ASP A 43 -13.25 -9.55 -21.91
N SER A 44 -12.59 -9.36 -23.06
CA SER A 44 -11.35 -10.06 -23.40
C SER A 44 -10.18 -9.53 -22.56
N LYS A 45 -10.10 -8.20 -22.42
CA LYS A 45 -9.12 -7.51 -21.59
C LYS A 45 -9.32 -7.79 -20.12
N VAL A 46 -10.55 -7.68 -19.63
CA VAL A 46 -10.94 -8.05 -18.27
C VAL A 46 -10.52 -9.48 -17.96
N SER A 47 -10.83 -10.43 -18.84
CA SER A 47 -10.45 -11.83 -18.63
C SER A 47 -8.93 -12.02 -18.56
N SER A 48 -8.17 -11.30 -19.40
CA SER A 48 -6.70 -11.36 -19.34
C SER A 48 -6.13 -10.80 -18.04
N VAL A 49 -6.64 -9.65 -17.57
CA VAL A 49 -6.19 -9.04 -16.31
C VAL A 49 -6.58 -9.89 -15.11
N THR A 50 -7.84 -10.35 -15.05
CA THR A 50 -8.33 -11.26 -14.01
C THR A 50 -7.50 -12.55 -13.96
N ALA A 51 -7.11 -13.12 -15.09
CA ALA A 51 -6.25 -14.31 -15.12
C ALA A 51 -4.85 -14.04 -14.54
N LYS A 52 -4.22 -12.91 -14.88
CA LYS A 52 -2.89 -12.54 -14.35
C LYS A 52 -2.93 -12.35 -12.84
N ILE A 53 -3.88 -11.55 -12.36
CA ILE A 53 -4.03 -11.27 -10.92
C ILE A 53 -4.44 -12.55 -10.19
N GLY A 54 -5.39 -13.31 -10.73
CA GLY A 54 -5.86 -14.56 -10.14
C GLY A 54 -4.76 -15.62 -10.01
N ASN A 55 -3.89 -15.76 -11.02
CA ASN A 55 -2.73 -16.65 -10.97
C ASN A 55 -1.76 -16.24 -9.88
N PHE A 56 -1.43 -14.95 -9.80
CA PHE A 56 -0.55 -14.42 -8.76
C PHE A 56 -1.11 -14.66 -7.35
N VAL A 57 -2.34 -14.25 -7.11
CA VAL A 57 -3.05 -14.38 -5.83
C VAL A 57 -3.17 -15.84 -5.40
N SER A 58 -3.38 -16.76 -6.35
CA SER A 58 -3.44 -18.21 -6.06
C SER A 58 -2.09 -18.75 -5.57
N LYS A 59 -0.98 -18.31 -6.17
CA LYS A 59 0.37 -18.68 -5.70
C LYS A 59 0.63 -18.16 -4.29
N VAL A 60 0.18 -16.94 -3.99
CA VAL A 60 0.30 -16.35 -2.64
C VAL A 60 -0.51 -17.15 -1.61
N LEU A 61 -1.74 -17.55 -1.92
CA LEU A 61 -2.55 -18.40 -1.03
C LEU A 61 -1.86 -19.72 -0.70
N ASN A 62 -1.17 -20.32 -1.66
CA ASN A 62 -0.45 -21.59 -1.47
C ASN A 62 0.72 -21.46 -0.48
N LEU A 63 1.26 -20.25 -0.27
CA LEU A 63 2.30 -20.01 0.74
C LEU A 63 1.74 -19.78 2.15
N ASN A 64 0.43 -19.56 2.26
CA ASN A 64 -0.29 -19.36 3.51
C ASN A 64 0.39 -18.32 4.42
N LEU A 65 0.64 -17.12 3.88
CA LEU A 65 1.32 -16.05 4.59
C LEU A 65 0.46 -15.55 5.76
N PRO A 66 0.92 -15.69 7.02
CA PRO A 66 0.13 -15.29 8.17
C PRO A 66 -0.24 -13.80 8.11
N GLY A 67 -1.49 -13.47 8.46
CA GLY A 67 -2.00 -12.09 8.41
C GLY A 67 -2.48 -11.61 7.04
N TYR A 68 -2.10 -12.27 5.94
CA TYR A 68 -2.47 -11.85 4.57
C TYR A 68 -3.47 -12.79 3.89
N VAL A 69 -3.84 -13.91 4.53
CA VAL A 69 -4.79 -14.89 3.98
C VAL A 69 -6.12 -14.23 3.61
N GLN A 70 -6.70 -13.44 4.53
CA GLN A 70 -7.97 -12.76 4.30
C GLN A 70 -7.90 -11.75 3.16
N LEU A 71 -6.86 -10.88 3.16
CA LEU A 71 -6.64 -9.91 2.08
C LEU A 71 -6.53 -10.61 0.73
N THR A 72 -5.76 -11.70 0.67
CA THR A 72 -5.55 -12.47 -0.55
C THR A 72 -6.86 -13.10 -1.05
N PHE A 73 -7.70 -13.61 -0.15
CA PHE A 73 -9.05 -14.08 -0.50
C PHE A 73 -9.96 -12.95 -1.00
N SER A 74 -9.96 -11.79 -0.33
CA SER A 74 -10.75 -10.63 -0.74
C SER A 74 -10.40 -10.18 -2.16
N ILE A 75 -9.10 -10.07 -2.48
CA ILE A 75 -8.65 -9.74 -3.83
C ILE A 75 -9.16 -10.79 -4.83
N ARG A 76 -9.02 -12.09 -4.51
CA ARG A 76 -9.48 -13.20 -5.35
C ARG A 76 -10.98 -13.12 -5.65
N GLU A 77 -11.79 -12.73 -4.68
CA GLU A 77 -13.23 -12.58 -4.86
C GLU A 77 -13.55 -11.34 -5.72
N LEU A 78 -12.93 -10.20 -5.43
CA LEU A 78 -13.18 -8.93 -6.11
C LEU A 78 -12.87 -9.01 -7.61
N ILE A 79 -11.80 -9.69 -8.02
CA ILE A 79 -11.44 -9.81 -9.45
C ILE A 79 -12.45 -10.62 -10.28
N THR A 80 -13.39 -11.34 -9.67
CA THR A 80 -14.44 -12.09 -10.38
C THR A 80 -15.51 -11.18 -10.98
N LYS A 81 -15.66 -9.97 -10.44
CA LYS A 81 -16.64 -8.98 -10.87
C LYS A 81 -15.92 -7.80 -11.50
N TYR A 82 -16.48 -7.25 -12.59
CA TYR A 82 -15.91 -6.07 -13.24
C TYR A 82 -15.77 -4.87 -12.28
N SER A 83 -16.80 -4.60 -11.47
CA SER A 83 -16.76 -3.51 -10.50
C SER A 83 -15.68 -3.70 -9.43
N GLY A 84 -15.48 -4.93 -8.96
CA GLY A 84 -14.43 -5.26 -8.00
C GLY A 84 -13.03 -5.14 -8.60
N LEU A 85 -12.83 -5.65 -9.82
CA LEU A 85 -11.58 -5.47 -10.55
C LEU A 85 -11.28 -3.98 -10.80
N LYS A 86 -12.30 -3.21 -11.22
CA LYS A 86 -12.18 -1.77 -11.42
C LYS A 86 -11.73 -1.06 -10.15
N TYR A 87 -12.40 -1.34 -9.02
CA TYR A 87 -12.04 -0.80 -7.71
C TYR A 87 -10.58 -1.09 -7.34
N LEU A 88 -10.13 -2.35 -7.50
CA LEU A 88 -8.75 -2.74 -7.20
C LEU A 88 -7.72 -2.00 -8.05
N ILE A 89 -8.02 -1.75 -9.33
CA ILE A 89 -7.14 -1.04 -10.25
C ILE A 89 -7.08 0.46 -9.95
N GLU A 90 -8.22 1.07 -9.59
CA GLU A 90 -8.30 2.50 -9.28
C GLU A 90 -7.67 2.83 -7.92
N GLY A 91 -7.93 2.03 -6.89
CA GLY A 91 -7.42 2.25 -5.53
C GLY A 91 -6.00 1.74 -5.33
N TYR A 92 -5.69 0.54 -5.85
CA TYR A 92 -4.38 -0.11 -5.75
C TYR A 92 -3.91 -0.44 -4.32
N GLU A 93 -4.67 -0.08 -3.29
CA GLU A 93 -4.31 -0.22 -1.87
C GLU A 93 -4.10 -1.68 -1.49
N GLU A 94 -5.01 -2.56 -1.90
CA GLU A 94 -4.92 -3.99 -1.61
C GLU A 94 -3.70 -4.65 -2.28
N PHE A 95 -3.33 -4.20 -3.49
CA PHE A 95 -2.12 -4.68 -4.16
C PHE A 95 -0.86 -4.20 -3.45
N ASN A 96 -0.83 -2.94 -3.00
CA ASN A 96 0.30 -2.39 -2.26
C ASN A 96 0.46 -3.09 -0.90
N GLU A 97 -0.63 -3.29 -0.16
CA GLU A 97 -0.64 -3.99 1.12
C GLU A 97 -0.17 -5.44 0.96
N LEU A 98 -0.69 -6.14 -0.05
CA LEU A 98 -0.28 -7.52 -0.31
C LEU A 98 1.21 -7.60 -0.68
N MET A 99 1.69 -6.69 -1.52
CA MET A 99 3.10 -6.63 -1.90
C MET A 99 4.01 -6.29 -0.72
N TYR A 100 3.58 -5.38 0.16
CA TYR A 100 4.28 -5.09 1.40
C TYR A 100 4.42 -6.35 2.26
N GLY A 101 3.34 -7.11 2.43
CA GLY A 101 3.36 -8.38 3.15
C GLY A 101 4.33 -9.40 2.57
N ILE A 102 4.29 -9.62 1.26
CA ILE A 102 5.18 -10.56 0.57
C ILE A 102 6.65 -10.17 0.77
N ASN A 103 6.98 -8.89 0.56
CA ASN A 103 8.34 -8.37 0.74
C ASN A 103 8.80 -8.54 2.20
N PHE A 104 7.95 -8.19 3.16
CA PHE A 104 8.26 -8.33 4.57
C PHE A 104 8.56 -9.78 4.95
N TYR A 105 7.75 -10.75 4.49
CA TYR A 105 7.98 -12.16 4.77
C TYR A 105 9.24 -12.69 4.09
N TYR A 106 9.53 -12.25 2.87
CA TYR A 106 10.77 -12.59 2.18
C TYR A 106 12.00 -12.14 3.00
N ASP A 107 12.01 -10.89 3.43
CA ASP A 107 13.09 -10.32 4.23
C ASP A 107 13.23 -11.01 5.60
N LEU A 108 12.11 -11.29 6.28
CA LEU A 108 12.09 -11.99 7.56
C LEU A 108 12.70 -13.40 7.45
N LEU A 109 12.32 -14.15 6.41
CA LEU A 109 12.86 -15.50 6.22
C LEU A 109 14.32 -15.48 5.78
N ARG A 110 14.76 -14.48 4.99
CA ARG A 110 16.19 -14.30 4.67
C ARG A 110 17.00 -14.03 5.93
N ALA A 111 16.49 -13.19 6.84
CA ALA A 111 17.15 -12.93 8.11
C ALA A 111 17.28 -14.21 8.96
N LYS A 112 16.19 -14.99 9.07
CA LYS A 112 16.20 -16.29 9.76
C LYS A 112 17.22 -17.27 9.16
N LEU A 113 17.34 -17.31 7.84
CA LEU A 113 18.32 -18.15 7.13
C LEU A 113 19.76 -17.77 7.50
N ASN A 114 20.05 -16.46 7.52
CA ASN A 114 21.38 -15.95 7.88
C ASN A 114 21.69 -16.19 9.38
N ASP A 115 20.70 -16.10 10.27
CA ASP A 115 20.88 -16.46 11.69
C ASP A 115 21.18 -17.96 11.88
N MET A 116 20.59 -18.84 11.06
CA MET A 116 20.89 -20.28 11.09
C MET A 116 22.33 -20.59 10.63
N HIS A 117 22.81 -19.88 9.61
CA HIS A 117 24.19 -20.01 9.12
C HIS A 117 25.23 -19.62 10.17
N LEU A 118 24.99 -18.54 10.92
CA LEU A 118 25.87 -18.11 12.02
C LEU A 118 26.01 -19.16 13.14
N ASN A 119 25.08 -20.12 13.23
CA ASN A 119 25.10 -21.22 14.20
C ASN A 119 25.71 -22.52 13.66
N GLY A 120 26.44 -22.47 12.53
CA GLY A 120 27.29 -23.58 12.07
C GLY A 120 26.60 -24.60 11.15
N TYR A 121 25.42 -24.29 10.62
CA TYR A 121 24.75 -25.13 9.62
C TYR A 121 24.61 -24.36 8.30
N CYS A 122 25.18 -24.93 7.23
CA CYS A 122 24.91 -24.70 5.80
C CYS A 122 25.75 -23.67 5.00
N ASP A 123 25.67 -23.81 3.67
CA ASP A 123 26.15 -22.87 2.64
C ASP A 123 24.95 -22.05 2.10
N ILE A 124 24.85 -20.74 2.40
CA ILE A 124 23.75 -19.90 1.90
C ILE A 124 23.94 -19.63 0.39
N PRO A 125 22.91 -19.78 -0.47
CA PRO A 125 22.95 -19.31 -1.85
C PRO A 125 23.29 -17.81 -1.95
N ASN A 126 24.16 -17.41 -2.87
CA ASN A 126 24.67 -16.03 -2.92
C ASN A 126 23.59 -14.94 -3.01
N HIS A 127 22.48 -15.18 -3.69
CA HIS A 127 21.36 -14.23 -3.81
C HIS A 127 20.53 -14.07 -2.52
N LEU A 128 20.63 -15.03 -1.58
CA LEU A 128 19.96 -14.98 -0.28
C LEU A 128 20.86 -14.47 0.84
N LYS A 129 22.16 -14.35 0.60
CA LYS A 129 23.10 -13.75 1.57
C LYS A 129 22.69 -12.31 1.85
N ILE A 130 22.65 -11.96 3.13
CA ILE A 130 22.42 -10.58 3.56
C ILE A 130 23.79 -10.01 3.91
N ASN A 131 24.13 -8.86 3.35
CA ASN A 131 25.35 -8.16 3.75
C ASN A 131 25.16 -7.49 5.12
N GLU A 132 26.24 -7.18 5.83
CA GLU A 132 26.16 -6.69 7.21
C GLU A 132 25.35 -5.37 7.36
N LYS A 133 25.42 -4.50 6.36
CA LYS A 133 24.68 -3.22 6.31
C LYS A 133 23.18 -3.42 6.05
N GLU A 134 22.83 -4.35 5.16
CA GLU A 134 21.46 -4.79 4.90
C GLU A 134 20.89 -5.51 6.12
N LEU A 135 21.69 -6.32 6.82
CA LEU A 135 21.29 -6.97 8.06
C LEU A 135 21.01 -5.95 9.16
N GLU A 136 21.81 -4.89 9.27
CA GLU A 136 21.57 -3.81 10.22
C GLU A 136 20.29 -3.02 9.87
N MET A 137 20.02 -2.77 8.59
CA MET A 137 18.75 -2.18 8.13
C MET A 137 17.56 -3.10 8.42
N LEU A 138 17.65 -4.39 8.09
CA LEU A 138 16.62 -5.38 8.40
C LEU A 138 16.40 -5.51 9.91
N LYS A 139 17.46 -5.40 10.72
CA LYS A 139 17.35 -5.31 12.18
C LYS A 139 16.62 -4.06 12.66
N LYS A 140 16.69 -2.95 11.94
CA LYS A 140 15.95 -1.73 12.27
C LYS A 140 14.51 -1.75 11.73
N VAL A 141 14.29 -2.29 10.54
CA VAL A 141 13.00 -2.27 9.82
C VAL A 141 12.13 -3.49 10.18
N VAL A 142 12.69 -4.70 10.11
CA VAL A 142 12.01 -5.97 10.38
C VAL A 142 12.09 -6.34 11.86
N PHE A 143 13.24 -6.11 12.50
CA PHE A 143 13.41 -6.29 13.95
C PHE A 143 13.29 -5.00 14.76
N GLY A 144 12.77 -3.91 14.18
CA GLY A 144 12.33 -2.73 14.95
C GLY A 144 11.39 -3.08 16.11
N TYR A 145 10.72 -4.24 16.04
CA TYR A 145 10.02 -4.89 17.15
C TYR A 145 10.88 -5.20 18.40
N ARG A 146 12.22 -5.08 18.36
CA ARG A 146 13.09 -5.22 19.53
C ARG A 146 13.44 -3.89 20.23
N LYS A 147 12.98 -2.75 19.73
CA LYS A 147 13.04 -1.47 20.46
C LYS A 147 11.67 -0.77 20.51
N PRO A 148 10.69 -1.35 21.23
CA PRO A 148 9.34 -0.80 21.33
C PRO A 148 9.31 0.70 21.68
N LEU A 149 10.24 1.14 22.52
CA LEU A 149 10.32 2.52 22.98
C LEU A 149 10.72 3.52 21.88
N GLU A 150 11.66 3.16 21.00
CA GLU A 150 12.11 4.06 19.92
C GLU A 150 11.03 4.19 18.84
N ASN A 151 10.27 3.12 18.56
CA ASN A 151 9.15 3.16 17.61
C ASN A 151 7.97 3.96 18.17
N ILE A 152 7.59 3.74 19.43
CA ILE A 152 6.57 4.55 20.10
C ILE A 152 6.95 6.03 20.02
N LYS A 153 8.23 6.37 20.21
CA LYS A 153 8.72 7.74 20.10
C LYS A 153 8.63 8.30 18.68
N ASP A 154 8.95 7.51 17.65
CA ASP A 154 8.83 7.94 16.26
C ASP A 154 7.36 8.10 15.83
N ASP A 155 6.48 7.19 16.28
CA ASP A 155 5.05 7.27 16.02
C ASP A 155 4.38 8.44 16.75
N ILE A 156 4.81 8.73 17.99
CA ILE A 156 4.43 9.97 18.70
C ILE A 156 4.86 11.20 17.90
N ASN A 157 6.10 11.26 17.42
CA ASN A 157 6.58 12.38 16.60
C ASN A 157 5.76 12.56 15.31
N LYS A 158 5.35 11.47 14.66
CA LYS A 158 4.47 11.53 13.48
C LYS A 158 3.07 12.04 13.84
N MET A 159 2.51 11.56 14.96
CA MET A 159 1.24 12.04 15.47
C MET A 159 1.29 13.52 15.82
N GLU A 160 2.36 14.00 16.47
CA GLU A 160 2.56 15.42 16.78
C GLU A 160 2.58 16.26 15.50
N LYS A 161 3.35 15.85 14.49
CA LYS A 161 3.35 16.55 13.18
C LYS A 161 1.96 16.57 12.53
N PHE A 162 1.22 15.48 12.62
CA PHE A 162 -0.14 15.40 12.08
C PHE A 162 -1.10 16.33 12.83
N ILE A 163 -1.02 16.38 14.17
CA ILE A 163 -1.80 17.30 15.01
C ILE A 163 -1.49 18.74 14.63
N THR A 164 -0.21 19.13 14.56
CA THR A 164 0.18 20.50 14.19
C THR A 164 -0.33 20.88 12.79
N THR A 165 -0.27 19.95 11.83
CA THR A 165 -0.77 20.18 10.47
C THR A 165 -2.29 20.37 10.46
N ASN A 166 -3.02 19.57 11.25
CA ASN A 166 -4.46 19.70 11.37
C ASN A 166 -4.88 20.98 12.08
N GLU A 167 -4.17 21.39 13.14
CA GLU A 167 -4.40 22.68 13.80
C GLU A 167 -4.21 23.85 12.85
N ALA A 168 -3.13 23.83 12.04
CA ALA A 168 -2.90 24.83 11.01
C ALA A 168 -4.03 24.86 9.98
N THR A 169 -4.51 23.68 9.56
CA THR A 169 -5.63 23.55 8.62
C THR A 169 -6.92 24.11 9.19
N VAL A 170 -7.25 23.77 10.45
CA VAL A 170 -8.43 24.30 11.15
C VAL A 170 -8.37 25.82 11.28
N ASN A 171 -7.19 26.37 11.59
CA ASN A 171 -7.01 27.83 11.67
C ASN A 171 -7.20 28.50 10.31
N ASN A 172 -6.66 27.92 9.24
CA ASN A 172 -6.90 28.41 7.88
C ASN A 172 -8.39 28.39 7.52
N ILE A 173 -9.11 27.33 7.85
CA ILE A 173 -10.56 27.23 7.64
C ILE A 173 -11.31 28.31 8.42
N LYS A 174 -10.94 28.57 9.69
CA LYS A 174 -11.55 29.62 10.50
C LYS A 174 -11.35 31.01 9.89
N GLU A 175 -10.15 31.30 9.39
CA GLU A 175 -9.87 32.58 8.71
C GLU A 175 -10.65 32.73 7.40
N LEU A 176 -10.78 31.65 6.63
CA LEU A 176 -11.64 31.63 5.43
C LEU A 176 -13.10 31.90 5.80
N ILE A 177 -13.64 31.27 6.85
CA ILE A 177 -15.01 31.49 7.32
C ILE A 177 -15.21 32.96 7.74
N LYS A 178 -14.29 33.54 8.51
CA LYS A 178 -14.36 34.96 8.90
C LYS A 178 -14.36 35.88 7.68
N LYS A 179 -13.49 35.61 6.71
CA LYS A 179 -13.39 36.39 5.48
C LYS A 179 -14.70 36.35 4.70
N GLU A 180 -15.27 35.16 4.50
CA GLU A 180 -16.56 34.99 3.81
C GLU A 180 -17.71 35.63 4.58
N TYR A 181 -17.74 35.51 5.92
CA TYR A 181 -18.75 36.15 6.75
C TYR A 181 -18.70 37.67 6.65
N ASN A 182 -17.50 38.26 6.67
CA ASN A 182 -17.29 39.70 6.48
C ASN A 182 -17.71 40.16 5.08
N ILE A 183 -17.40 39.39 4.04
CA ILE A 183 -17.84 39.69 2.66
C ILE A 183 -19.38 39.65 2.57
N ALA A 184 -20.02 38.64 3.17
CA ALA A 184 -21.48 38.51 3.19
C ALA A 184 -22.16 39.65 3.95
N THR A 185 -21.58 40.15 5.04
CA THR A 185 -22.10 41.32 5.78
C THR A 185 -21.89 42.62 5.02
N THR A 186 -20.72 42.84 4.42
CA THR A 186 -20.44 44.04 3.61
C THR A 186 -21.34 44.12 2.37
N ASN A 187 -21.64 42.98 1.73
CA ASN A 187 -22.56 42.91 0.59
C ASN A 187 -24.03 43.12 0.96
N ASN A 188 -24.42 42.86 2.22
CA ASN A 188 -25.75 43.17 2.73
C ASN A 188 -25.90 44.64 3.15
N GLU A 189 -24.81 45.27 3.61
CA GLU A 189 -24.78 46.72 3.90
C GLU A 189 -24.71 47.59 2.63
N LEU A 190 -24.15 47.08 1.53
CA LEU A 190 -24.15 47.77 0.22
C LEU A 190 -25.50 47.70 -0.53
N LYS A 191 -26.54 47.07 0.06
CA LYS A 191 -27.85 46.87 -0.56
C LYS A 191 -28.93 47.88 -0.16
N ASP A 192 -28.55 48.97 0.50
CA ASP A 192 -29.34 50.22 0.53
C ASP A 192 -28.39 51.38 0.92
N PRO A 193 -28.46 52.58 0.33
CA PRO A 193 -29.66 53.22 -0.21
C PRO A 193 -29.52 53.97 -1.56
N SER A 194 -30.68 54.37 -2.10
CA SER A 194 -30.99 55.43 -3.08
C SER A 194 -31.39 54.99 -4.50
N GLU A 195 -32.68 55.14 -4.83
CA GLU A 195 -33.16 56.33 -5.54
C GLU A 195 -34.68 56.53 -5.42
N SER A 196 -35.03 57.75 -5.05
CA SER A 196 -36.34 58.39 -5.10
C SER A 196 -36.85 58.61 -6.53
N GLY A 197 -38.16 58.56 -6.78
CA GLY A 197 -38.75 59.32 -7.88
C GLY A 197 -40.11 58.86 -8.42
N SER A 198 -41.13 59.68 -8.15
CA SER A 198 -42.33 59.96 -8.98
C SER A 198 -43.45 58.92 -9.04
N ASP A 199 -44.56 59.18 -8.34
CA ASP A 199 -45.81 59.72 -8.92
C ASP A 199 -46.71 60.32 -7.83
#